data_AF-A0A7R7VV83-F1
#
_entry.id   AF-A0A7R7VV83-F1
#
_cell.length_a   1.000
_cell.length_b   1.000
_cell.length_c   1.000
_cell.angle_alpha   90.00
_cell.angle_beta   90.00
_cell.angle_gamma   90.00
#
_symmetry.space_group_name_H-M   'P 1'
#
loop_
_entity.id
_entity.type
_entity.pdbx_description
1 polymer ?
#
loop_
_entity_poly.entity_id
_entity_poly.type
_entity_poly.pdbx_seq_one_letter_code
_entity_poly.pdbx_strand_id
1 'polypeptide(L)'
;MSTTWMLPRGLFFRYLRQSHYTNPVSSEFLASSSFMFVNPRHHAVVTDKVAQKFPAAAIAGLSDEKALALFTCGFFSGFIFGFKRWILRIGGYNLLPARYTGFQPDPQAVTIWNRSKVPSTHLLPVGSCLFGSFRMLDKHIAEPSDHSSSYVDYGFGSDEFIFAGCHRFQITRLPPSSNMDSESEPSIKGKQSMPQVQIQLQHFRCNPQKNVPSVAEYIERFHYVYAKALFANGVQSLLG
;
A
#
# COMPACT_ATOMS: atom_id res chain seq x y z
N MET A 1 -9.77 -31.30 -4.01
CA MET A 1 -9.30 -30.78 -2.70
C MET A 1 -7.94 -30.13 -2.95
N SER A 2 -7.83 -28.81 -2.85
CA SER A 2 -6.58 -28.08 -3.15
C SER A 2 -5.93 -27.61 -1.84
N THR A 3 -4.84 -28.28 -1.47
CA THR A 3 -3.92 -27.89 -0.39
C THR A 3 -3.02 -26.76 -0.89
N THR A 4 -3.43 -25.52 -0.65
CA THR A 4 -2.57 -24.34 -0.82
C THR A 4 -2.69 -23.44 0.41
N TRP A 5 -2.37 -23.99 1.57
CA TRP A 5 -2.38 -23.22 2.81
C TRP A 5 -1.19 -23.61 3.66
N MET A 6 -0.03 -23.06 3.32
CA MET A 6 1.05 -22.64 4.23
C MET A 6 2.22 -22.18 3.35
N LEU A 7 2.17 -20.95 2.82
CA LEU A 7 3.43 -20.28 2.48
C LEU A 7 4.30 -20.29 3.75
N PRO A 8 5.60 -20.63 3.69
CA PRO A 8 6.41 -20.77 4.89
C PRO A 8 6.37 -19.46 5.69
N ARG A 9 5.82 -19.53 6.91
CA ARG A 9 5.72 -18.36 7.81
C ARG A 9 7.08 -17.69 8.03
N GLY A 10 8.19 -18.40 7.82
CA GLY A 10 9.55 -17.86 7.86
C GLY A 10 9.80 -16.70 6.87
N LEU A 11 9.24 -16.77 5.65
CA LEU A 11 9.39 -15.68 4.67
C LEU A 11 8.67 -14.41 5.13
N PHE A 12 7.46 -14.56 5.67
CA PHE A 12 6.70 -13.46 6.26
C PHE A 12 7.51 -12.72 7.34
N PHE A 13 8.06 -13.45 8.33
CA PHE A 13 8.83 -12.83 9.41
C PHE A 13 10.12 -12.16 8.90
N ARG A 14 10.72 -12.70 7.83
CA ARG A 14 11.87 -12.07 7.17
C ARG A 14 11.49 -10.70 6.59
N TYR A 15 10.41 -10.62 5.80
CA TYR A 15 9.94 -9.35 5.21
C TYR A 15 9.46 -8.37 6.28
N LEU A 16 8.79 -8.85 7.33
CA LEU A 16 8.39 -8.04 8.48
C LEU A 16 9.59 -7.35 9.14
N ARG A 17 10.69 -8.09 9.35
CA ARG A 17 11.90 -7.56 9.98
C ARG A 17 12.66 -6.59 9.07
N GLN A 18 12.71 -6.88 7.77
CA GLN A 18 13.49 -6.12 6.78
C GLN A 18 12.81 -4.85 6.27
N SER A 19 11.51 -4.69 6.50
CA SER A 19 10.81 -3.46 6.10
C SER A 19 11.13 -2.29 7.04
N HIS A 20 11.33 -1.12 6.43
CA HIS A 20 11.61 0.13 7.14
C HIS A 20 10.32 0.93 7.28
N TYR A 21 10.10 1.48 8.46
CA TYR A 21 9.01 2.40 8.73
C TYR A 21 9.58 3.79 8.90
N THR A 22 9.06 4.76 8.16
CA THR A 22 9.59 6.12 8.11
C THR A 22 8.46 7.11 7.87
N ASN A 23 8.61 8.33 8.35
CA ASN A 23 7.70 9.44 8.09
C ASN A 23 8.52 10.62 7.51
N PRO A 24 7.94 11.49 6.65
CA PRO A 24 6.57 11.46 6.11
C PRO A 24 6.41 10.63 4.82
N VAL A 25 5.17 10.55 4.33
CA VAL A 25 4.84 10.12 2.96
C VAL A 25 5.29 11.16 1.92
N SER A 26 5.24 10.84 0.64
CA SER A 26 5.65 11.75 -0.43
C SER A 26 4.70 12.94 -0.56
N SER A 27 5.25 14.09 -0.97
CA SER A 27 4.46 15.30 -1.22
C SER A 27 3.48 15.09 -2.38
N GLU A 28 3.82 14.30 -3.41
CA GLU A 28 2.89 14.02 -4.51
C GLU A 28 1.67 13.24 -4.02
N PHE A 29 1.83 12.38 -3.00
CA PHE A 29 0.68 11.67 -2.45
C PHE A 29 -0.28 12.61 -1.72
N LEU A 30 0.25 13.59 -0.97
CA LEU A 30 -0.57 14.60 -0.27
C LEU A 30 -1.14 15.68 -1.22
N ALA A 31 -0.64 15.76 -2.46
CA ALA A 31 -1.19 16.62 -3.51
C ALA A 31 -2.10 15.88 -4.50
N SER A 32 -2.36 14.59 -4.27
CA SER A 32 -3.10 13.73 -5.22
C SER A 32 -4.62 13.95 -5.18
N SER A 33 -5.31 13.53 -6.24
CA SER A 33 -6.78 13.43 -6.30
C SER A 33 -7.34 12.63 -5.11
N SER A 34 -6.71 11.49 -4.78
CA SER A 34 -7.06 10.66 -3.62
C SER A 34 -7.02 11.44 -2.30
N PHE A 35 -6.04 12.34 -2.13
CA PHE A 35 -5.97 13.19 -0.93
C PHE A 35 -7.16 14.16 -0.87
N MET A 36 -7.50 14.78 -2.00
CA MET A 36 -8.61 15.72 -2.10
C MET A 36 -9.97 15.07 -1.79
N PHE A 37 -10.19 13.84 -2.27
CA PHE A 37 -11.42 13.11 -1.96
C PHE A 37 -11.53 12.71 -0.48
N VAL A 38 -10.42 12.28 0.12
CA VAL A 38 -10.40 11.78 1.50
C VAL A 38 -10.41 12.91 2.53
N ASN A 39 -9.73 14.02 2.23
CA ASN A 39 -9.57 15.16 3.12
C ASN A 39 -9.90 16.48 2.40
N PRO A 40 -11.15 16.68 1.97
CA PRO A 40 -11.54 17.84 1.14
C PRO A 40 -11.37 19.20 1.84
N ARG A 41 -11.21 19.20 3.18
CA ARG A 41 -10.99 20.40 3.99
C ARG A 41 -9.53 20.65 4.36
N HIS A 42 -8.61 19.81 3.87
CA HIS A 42 -7.17 19.92 4.15
C HIS A 42 -6.83 19.97 5.65
N HIS A 43 -7.58 19.24 6.46
CA HIS A 43 -7.30 19.14 7.90
C HIS A 43 -5.98 18.41 8.15
N ALA A 44 -5.47 18.56 9.38
CA ALA A 44 -4.26 17.89 9.83
C ALA A 44 -4.32 16.38 9.56
N VAL A 45 -3.23 15.86 9.01
CA VAL A 45 -3.08 14.44 8.69
C VAL A 45 -1.91 13.85 9.45
N VAL A 46 -2.04 12.58 9.81
CA VAL A 46 -0.92 11.76 10.24
C VAL A 46 -0.55 10.82 9.11
N THR A 47 0.74 10.65 8.89
CA THR A 47 1.27 9.94 7.73
C THR A 47 2.27 8.90 8.16
N ASP A 48 2.22 7.73 7.53
CA ASP A 48 3.24 6.72 7.72
C ASP A 48 3.64 6.03 6.42
N LYS A 49 4.90 5.59 6.33
CA LYS A 49 5.41 4.88 5.17
C LYS A 49 6.19 3.63 5.58
N VAL A 50 5.82 2.49 5.00
CA VAL A 50 6.58 1.24 5.08
C VAL A 50 7.23 0.98 3.72
N ALA A 51 8.53 0.73 3.70
CA ALA A 51 9.25 0.50 2.45
C ALA A 51 10.24 -0.66 2.57
N GLN A 52 10.46 -1.36 1.45
CA GLN A 52 11.52 -2.35 1.33
C GLN A 52 12.09 -2.35 -0.10
N LYS A 53 13.40 -2.50 -0.19
CA LYS A 53 14.12 -2.64 -1.47
C LYS A 53 14.47 -4.11 -1.72
N PHE A 54 14.41 -4.50 -2.99
CA PHE A 54 14.72 -5.84 -3.46
C PHE A 54 15.59 -5.75 -4.72
N PRO A 55 16.40 -6.77 -5.04
CA PRO A 55 16.99 -6.89 -6.37
C PRO A 55 15.88 -6.90 -7.44
N ALA A 56 16.05 -6.17 -8.55
CA ALA A 56 15.06 -6.15 -9.63
C ALA A 56 14.76 -7.54 -10.20
N ALA A 57 15.75 -8.45 -10.14
CA ALA A 57 15.61 -9.86 -10.51
C ALA A 57 14.49 -10.59 -9.73
N ALA A 58 14.15 -10.14 -8.51
CA ALA A 58 13.12 -10.76 -7.68
C ALA A 58 11.70 -10.64 -8.27
N ILE A 59 11.47 -9.69 -9.18
CA ILE A 59 10.21 -9.49 -9.90
C ILE A 59 10.43 -9.47 -11.42
N ALA A 60 11.51 -10.09 -11.90
CA ALA A 60 11.81 -10.14 -13.31
C ALA A 60 10.65 -10.77 -14.09
N GLY A 61 10.24 -10.14 -15.18
CA GLY A 61 9.11 -10.58 -16.01
C GLY A 61 7.71 -10.20 -15.50
N LEU A 62 7.60 -9.53 -14.34
CA LEU A 62 6.34 -8.94 -13.91
C LEU A 62 6.19 -7.50 -14.42
N SER A 63 5.03 -7.19 -15.00
CA SER A 63 4.61 -5.79 -15.17
C SER A 63 4.31 -5.16 -13.81
N ASP A 64 4.38 -3.83 -13.74
CA ASP A 64 4.07 -3.11 -12.51
C ASP A 64 2.61 -3.31 -12.09
N GLU A 65 1.67 -3.38 -13.03
CA GLU A 65 0.27 -3.69 -12.73
C GLU A 65 0.14 -5.05 -12.05
N LYS A 66 0.77 -6.09 -12.62
CA LYS A 66 0.71 -7.44 -12.05
C LYS A 66 1.40 -7.50 -10.69
N ALA A 67 2.52 -6.79 -10.51
CA ALA A 67 3.19 -6.68 -9.22
C ALA A 67 2.31 -6.01 -8.16
N LEU A 68 1.64 -4.90 -8.51
CA LEU A 68 0.71 -4.20 -7.62
C LEU A 68 -0.55 -5.05 -7.34
N ALA A 69 -1.03 -5.82 -8.30
CA ALA A 69 -2.15 -6.75 -8.11
C ALA A 69 -1.78 -7.89 -7.15
N LEU A 70 -0.60 -8.50 -7.30
CA LEU A 70 -0.07 -9.51 -6.37
C LEU A 70 0.09 -8.93 -4.96
N PHE A 71 0.70 -7.74 -4.85
CA PHE A 71 0.86 -7.07 -3.56
C PHE A 71 -0.50 -6.76 -2.90
N THR A 72 -1.45 -6.22 -3.67
CA THR A 72 -2.82 -5.96 -3.22
C THR A 72 -3.49 -7.23 -2.72
N CYS A 73 -3.42 -8.31 -3.49
CA CYS A 73 -4.00 -9.60 -3.12
C CYS A 73 -3.37 -10.12 -1.82
N GLY A 74 -2.05 -10.10 -1.68
CA GLY A 74 -1.38 -10.48 -0.44
C GLY A 74 -1.80 -9.62 0.76
N PHE A 75 -1.81 -8.30 0.59
CA PHE A 75 -2.17 -7.34 1.64
C PHE A 75 -3.60 -7.58 2.17
N PHE A 76 -4.57 -7.73 1.27
CA PHE A 76 -6.00 -7.83 1.62
C PHE A 76 -6.49 -9.27 1.86
N SER A 77 -5.81 -10.27 1.32
CA SER A 77 -6.21 -11.68 1.44
C SER A 77 -5.32 -12.49 2.39
N GLY A 78 -4.19 -11.92 2.83
CA GLY A 78 -3.27 -12.51 3.78
C GLY A 78 -3.87 -12.77 5.17
N PHE A 79 -3.20 -13.61 5.94
CA PHE A 79 -3.70 -14.05 7.24
C PHE A 79 -3.81 -12.91 8.27
N ILE A 80 -2.91 -11.92 8.22
CA ILE A 80 -2.94 -10.74 9.12
C ILE A 80 -4.20 -9.90 8.91
N PHE A 81 -4.61 -9.67 7.66
CA PHE A 81 -5.88 -8.98 7.39
C PHE A 81 -7.08 -9.81 7.86
N GLY A 82 -6.98 -11.14 7.73
CA GLY A 82 -7.97 -12.07 8.27
C GLY A 82 -8.22 -11.92 9.77
N PHE A 83 -7.19 -11.67 10.58
CA PHE A 83 -7.35 -11.39 12.01
C PHE A 83 -8.03 -10.04 12.27
N LYS A 84 -7.75 -8.99 11.46
CA LYS A 84 -8.41 -7.67 11.60
C LYS A 84 -9.92 -7.72 11.37
N ARG A 85 -10.41 -8.52 10.42
CA ARG A 85 -11.85 -8.66 10.19
C ARG A 85 -12.59 -9.32 11.34
N TRP A 86 -11.90 -10.14 12.13
CA TRP A 86 -12.43 -10.73 13.36
C TRP A 86 -12.45 -9.71 14.51
N ILE A 87 -11.35 -8.97 14.70
CA ILE A 87 -11.23 -7.95 15.77
C ILE A 87 -12.17 -6.75 15.54
N LEU A 88 -12.27 -6.23 14.31
CA LEU A 88 -13.17 -5.11 14.00
C LEU A 88 -14.66 -5.48 14.14
N ARG A 89 -15.01 -6.74 13.92
CA ARG A 89 -16.38 -7.26 14.15
C ARG A 89 -16.72 -7.41 15.63
N ILE A 90 -15.75 -7.74 16.48
CA ILE A 90 -15.97 -7.89 17.93
C ILE A 90 -16.10 -6.53 18.63
N GLY A 91 -15.41 -5.50 18.14
CA GLY A 91 -15.44 -4.17 18.75
C GLY A 91 -16.66 -3.28 18.41
N GLY A 92 -17.69 -3.79 17.72
CA GLY A 92 -18.86 -2.99 17.34
C GLY A 92 -18.61 -1.88 16.30
N TYR A 93 -17.36 -1.69 15.87
CA TYR A 93 -16.99 -0.80 14.78
C TYR A 93 -17.34 -1.48 13.45
N ASN A 94 -18.58 -1.27 12.99
CA ASN A 94 -18.90 -1.55 11.59
C ASN A 94 -17.81 -0.90 10.74
N LEU A 95 -17.15 -1.73 9.94
CA LEU A 95 -16.21 -1.33 8.91
C LEU A 95 -16.83 -0.14 8.14
N LEU A 96 -16.35 1.07 8.41
CA LEU A 96 -16.98 2.28 7.86
C LEU A 96 -16.99 2.19 6.33
N PRO A 97 -18.13 2.48 5.69
CA PRO A 97 -18.23 2.37 4.25
C PRO A 97 -17.25 3.36 3.61
N ALA A 98 -16.49 2.90 2.63
CA ALA A 98 -15.61 3.77 1.85
C ALA A 98 -16.45 4.64 0.91
N ARG A 99 -16.72 5.88 1.31
CA ARG A 99 -17.58 6.83 0.59
C ARG A 99 -16.94 8.22 0.60
N TYR A 100 -16.92 8.85 -0.56
CA TYR A 100 -16.31 10.15 -0.76
C TYR A 100 -17.25 11.03 -1.57
N THR A 101 -17.58 12.22 -1.07
CA THR A 101 -18.45 13.16 -1.76
C THR A 101 -17.87 13.52 -3.13
N GLY A 102 -18.70 13.47 -4.18
CA GLY A 102 -18.28 13.82 -5.53
C GLY A 102 -17.42 12.79 -6.26
N PHE A 103 -17.03 11.68 -5.61
CA PHE A 103 -16.30 10.60 -6.26
C PHE A 103 -17.23 9.77 -7.16
N GLN A 104 -16.92 9.71 -8.45
CA GLN A 104 -17.66 8.90 -9.43
C GLN A 104 -16.86 7.63 -9.73
N PRO A 105 -17.37 6.44 -9.35
CA PRO A 105 -16.71 5.18 -9.68
C PRO A 105 -16.80 4.89 -11.19
N ASP A 106 -15.85 4.11 -11.70
CA ASP A 106 -15.94 3.55 -13.05
C ASP A 106 -17.22 2.69 -13.19
N PRO A 107 -17.94 2.73 -14.33
CA PRO A 107 -19.11 1.88 -14.56
C PRO A 107 -18.86 0.37 -14.37
N GLN A 108 -17.62 -0.08 -14.55
CA GLN A 108 -17.19 -1.47 -14.34
C GLN A 108 -16.71 -1.75 -12.92
N ALA A 109 -16.77 -0.77 -12.01
CA ALA A 109 -16.37 -0.95 -10.62
C ALA A 109 -17.22 -2.02 -9.92
N VAL A 110 -16.54 -2.91 -9.19
CA VAL A 110 -17.18 -4.02 -8.48
C VAL A 110 -16.91 -3.96 -6.98
N THR A 111 -17.77 -4.59 -6.19
CA THR A 111 -17.51 -4.81 -4.76
C THR A 111 -17.11 -6.27 -4.51
N ILE A 112 -15.91 -6.48 -3.96
CA ILE A 112 -15.37 -7.80 -3.64
C ILE A 112 -15.52 -8.07 -2.14
N TRP A 113 -16.42 -8.98 -1.77
CA TRP A 113 -16.66 -9.33 -0.36
C TRP A 113 -15.81 -10.49 0.16
N ASN A 114 -15.34 -11.34 -0.75
CA ASN A 114 -14.57 -12.54 -0.44
C ASN A 114 -13.09 -12.34 -0.79
N ARG A 115 -12.21 -12.62 0.16
CA ARG A 115 -10.76 -12.48 -0.02
C ARG A 115 -10.22 -13.33 -1.18
N SER A 116 -10.79 -14.51 -1.41
CA SER A 116 -10.35 -15.39 -2.52
C SER A 116 -10.71 -14.85 -3.90
N LYS A 117 -11.49 -13.76 -3.96
CA LYS A 117 -11.90 -13.08 -5.19
C LYS A 117 -11.11 -11.79 -5.44
N VAL A 118 -10.15 -11.43 -4.58
CA VAL A 118 -9.23 -10.32 -4.87
C VAL A 118 -8.27 -10.78 -5.98
N PRO A 119 -8.27 -10.12 -7.15
CA PRO A 119 -7.45 -10.57 -8.28
C PRO A 119 -5.96 -10.41 -7.96
N SER A 120 -5.17 -11.38 -8.42
CA SER A 120 -3.71 -11.37 -8.32
C SER A 120 -3.02 -11.08 -9.66
N THR A 121 -3.78 -10.94 -10.74
CA THR A 121 -3.25 -10.81 -12.11
C THR A 121 -3.40 -9.42 -12.70
N HIS A 122 -4.40 -8.66 -12.26
CA HIS A 122 -4.74 -7.33 -12.76
C HIS A 122 -5.32 -6.49 -11.62
N LEU A 123 -5.26 -5.16 -11.76
CA LEU A 123 -5.90 -4.24 -10.83
C LEU A 123 -7.37 -4.08 -11.18
N LEU A 124 -8.22 -3.94 -10.17
CA LEU A 124 -9.63 -3.64 -10.37
C LEU A 124 -9.83 -2.26 -11.05
N PRO A 125 -11.01 -1.99 -11.63
CA PRO A 125 -11.37 -0.64 -12.07
C PRO A 125 -11.44 0.35 -10.91
N VAL A 126 -11.13 1.62 -11.19
CA VAL A 126 -11.23 2.72 -10.21
C VAL A 126 -12.66 2.78 -9.66
N GLY A 127 -12.78 2.94 -8.34
CA GLY A 127 -14.05 2.90 -7.63
C GLY A 127 -14.46 1.52 -7.14
N SER A 128 -13.78 0.44 -7.55
CA SER A 128 -14.02 -0.89 -6.99
C SER A 128 -13.74 -0.91 -5.49
N CYS A 129 -14.52 -1.68 -4.74
CA CYS A 129 -14.49 -1.68 -3.28
C CYS A 129 -14.18 -3.06 -2.72
N LEU A 130 -13.11 -3.17 -1.93
CA LEU A 130 -12.77 -4.38 -1.21
C LEU A 130 -13.45 -4.36 0.16
N PHE A 131 -14.25 -5.39 0.41
CA PHE A 131 -14.95 -5.67 1.66
C PHE A 131 -15.85 -4.55 2.17
N GLY A 132 -16.29 -3.66 1.27
CA GLY A 132 -17.12 -2.49 1.60
C GLY A 132 -16.35 -1.30 2.20
N SER A 133 -15.04 -1.40 2.38
CA SER A 133 -14.28 -0.48 3.25
C SER A 133 -13.00 0.05 2.66
N PHE A 134 -12.53 -0.51 1.55
CA PHE A 134 -11.32 -0.08 0.89
C PHE A 134 -11.65 0.14 -0.59
N ARG A 135 -11.90 1.39 -0.95
CA ARG A 135 -12.27 1.78 -2.32
C ARG A 135 -11.01 2.19 -3.08
N MET A 136 -10.80 1.62 -4.25
CA MET A 136 -9.75 2.08 -5.16
C MET A 136 -10.11 3.50 -5.63
N LEU A 137 -9.30 4.50 -5.28
CA LEU A 137 -9.53 5.89 -5.63
C LEU A 137 -8.80 6.29 -6.90
N ASP A 138 -7.60 5.76 -7.08
CA ASP A 138 -6.75 6.09 -8.21
C ASP A 138 -5.77 4.94 -8.49
N LYS A 139 -5.25 4.89 -9.71
CA LYS A 139 -4.13 4.05 -10.09
C LYS A 139 -3.36 4.68 -11.25
N HIS A 140 -2.06 4.49 -11.24
CA HIS A 140 -1.17 4.90 -12.32
C HIS A 140 -0.15 3.79 -12.56
N ILE A 141 -0.03 3.33 -13.80
CA ILE A 141 0.99 2.38 -14.21
C ILE A 141 1.96 3.13 -15.10
N ALA A 142 3.20 3.26 -14.64
CA ALA A 142 4.26 3.94 -15.35
C ALA A 142 4.65 3.13 -16.59
N GLU A 143 4.92 3.84 -17.69
CA GLU A 143 5.53 3.24 -18.86
C GLU A 143 7.00 2.91 -18.56
N PRO A 144 7.57 1.84 -19.17
CA PRO A 144 8.96 1.45 -18.92
C PRO A 144 9.99 2.55 -19.20
N SER A 145 9.66 3.52 -20.06
CA SER A 145 10.52 4.65 -20.45
C SER A 145 10.58 5.77 -19.41
N ASP A 146 9.56 5.91 -18.56
CA ASP A 146 9.34 7.16 -17.83
C ASP A 146 10.09 7.20 -16.50
N HIS A 147 10.71 6.08 -16.09
CA HIS A 147 11.36 5.87 -14.79
C HIS A 147 10.53 6.32 -13.58
N SER A 148 9.24 6.57 -13.79
CA SER A 148 8.29 7.04 -12.80
C SER A 148 7.76 5.85 -12.00
N SER A 149 7.15 6.14 -10.85
CA SER A 149 6.61 5.10 -10.00
C SER A 149 5.19 4.73 -10.40
N SER A 150 4.91 3.43 -10.51
CA SER A 150 3.52 2.95 -10.59
C SER A 150 2.90 2.88 -9.20
N TYR A 151 1.61 3.18 -9.08
CA TYR A 151 0.89 3.13 -7.81
C TYR A 151 -0.59 2.77 -7.95
N VAL A 152 -1.18 2.39 -6.81
CA VAL A 152 -2.63 2.25 -6.61
C VAL A 152 -3.03 2.77 -5.23
N ASP A 153 -4.13 3.51 -5.19
CA ASP A 153 -4.64 4.17 -3.99
C ASP A 153 -5.94 3.54 -3.53
N TYR A 154 -6.00 3.17 -2.25
CA TYR A 154 -7.18 2.62 -1.58
C TYR A 154 -7.61 3.54 -0.44
N GLY A 155 -8.68 4.29 -0.67
CA GLY A 155 -9.37 5.05 0.36
C GLY A 155 -10.13 4.14 1.33
N PHE A 156 -10.08 4.46 2.62
CA PHE A 156 -10.97 3.89 3.64
C PHE A 156 -11.62 4.97 4.51
N GLY A 157 -12.71 4.61 5.19
CA GLY A 157 -13.53 5.58 5.92
C GLY A 157 -14.27 6.52 4.97
N SER A 158 -14.64 7.70 5.43
CA SER A 158 -15.40 8.63 4.58
C SER A 158 -15.22 10.08 5.02
N ASP A 159 -15.25 10.96 4.03
CA ASP A 159 -15.17 12.41 4.19
C ASP A 159 -16.35 13.00 4.97
N GLU A 160 -17.47 12.28 5.10
CA GLU A 160 -18.66 12.64 5.89
C GLU A 160 -18.52 12.27 7.39
N PHE A 161 -17.56 11.43 7.75
CA PHE A 161 -17.36 10.93 9.11
C PHE A 161 -16.07 11.47 9.75
N ILE A 162 -15.86 11.16 11.03
CA ILE A 162 -14.71 11.63 11.82
C ILE A 162 -13.40 10.87 11.53
N PHE A 163 -13.41 9.92 10.59
CA PHE A 163 -12.26 9.09 10.26
C PHE A 163 -12.24 8.73 8.78
N ALA A 164 -11.16 9.10 8.12
CA ALA A 164 -10.84 8.64 6.78
C ALA A 164 -9.32 8.57 6.57
N GLY A 165 -8.91 7.86 5.54
CA GLY A 165 -7.52 7.79 5.14
C GLY A 165 -7.36 7.11 3.79
N CYS A 166 -6.12 6.98 3.35
CA CYS A 166 -5.77 6.33 2.10
C CYS A 166 -4.50 5.51 2.25
N HIS A 167 -4.47 4.34 1.61
CA HIS A 167 -3.27 3.53 1.41
C HIS A 167 -2.82 3.63 -0.05
N ARG A 168 -1.59 4.09 -0.29
CA ARG A 168 -0.94 4.02 -1.60
C ARG A 168 0.05 2.86 -1.60
N PHE A 169 -0.15 1.90 -2.49
CA PHE A 169 0.87 0.90 -2.80
C PHE A 169 1.65 1.40 -4.01
N GLN A 170 2.97 1.44 -3.90
CA GLN A 170 3.82 2.02 -4.93
C GLN A 170 5.00 1.09 -5.21
N ILE A 171 5.34 0.99 -6.50
CA ILE A 171 6.52 0.32 -7.00
C ILE A 171 7.37 1.33 -7.76
N THR A 172 8.67 1.33 -7.47
CA THR A 172 9.65 2.18 -8.15
C THR A 172 10.82 1.31 -8.58
N ARG A 173 11.07 1.25 -9.90
CA ARG A 173 12.24 0.57 -10.47
C ARG A 173 13.41 1.54 -10.46
N LEU A 174 14.39 1.26 -9.59
CA LEU A 174 15.55 2.12 -9.38
C LEU A 174 16.67 1.71 -10.35
N PRO A 175 17.26 2.66 -11.07
CA PRO A 175 18.41 2.37 -11.92
C PRO A 175 19.59 1.86 -11.06
N PRO A 176 20.54 1.14 -11.68
CA PRO A 176 21.86 0.93 -11.10
C PRO A 176 22.41 2.29 -10.65
N SER A 177 22.77 2.44 -9.37
CA SER A 177 23.49 3.63 -8.91
C SER A 177 24.79 3.75 -9.72
N SER A 178 24.88 4.72 -10.62
CA SER A 178 26.18 5.26 -11.00
C SER A 178 26.72 5.95 -9.75
N ASN A 179 27.95 5.63 -9.36
CA ASN A 179 28.64 6.37 -8.31
C ASN A 179 28.85 7.80 -8.83
N MET A 180 27.89 8.69 -8.60
CA MET A 180 28.12 10.13 -8.57
C MET A 180 28.02 10.52 -7.11
N ASP A 181 29.17 10.53 -6.44
CA ASP A 181 29.50 11.48 -5.39
C ASP A 181 31.02 11.50 -5.27
N SER A 182 31.58 12.66 -5.60
CA SER A 182 32.74 13.29 -4.94
C SER A 182 34.05 12.52 -4.80
N GLU A 183 35.11 13.14 -5.32
CA GLU A 183 36.52 12.87 -5.05
C GLU A 183 36.80 12.65 -3.54
N SER A 184 37.07 11.42 -3.12
CA SER A 184 38.11 11.09 -2.13
C SER A 184 38.19 9.57 -1.87
N GLU A 185 39.42 9.06 -1.88
CA GLU A 185 39.90 7.73 -1.45
C GLU A 185 39.76 6.54 -2.43
N PRO A 186 40.89 5.89 -2.81
CA PRO A 186 40.90 4.75 -3.73
C PRO A 186 40.67 3.45 -2.97
N SER A 187 39.48 2.87 -3.06
CA SER A 187 39.25 1.52 -2.53
C SER A 187 38.33 0.65 -3.40
N ILE A 188 38.96 -0.41 -3.93
CA ILE A 188 38.44 -1.70 -4.41
C ILE A 188 37.51 -1.67 -5.65
N LYS A 189 38.07 -2.21 -6.74
CA LYS A 189 37.43 -2.54 -8.02
C LYS A 189 36.00 -3.07 -7.89
N GLY A 190 35.06 -2.38 -8.54
CA GLY A 190 34.04 -3.02 -9.38
C GLY A 190 32.89 -3.73 -8.67
N LYS A 191 32.12 -3.03 -7.82
CA LYS A 191 30.77 -3.50 -7.46
C LYS A 191 29.76 -2.69 -8.29
N GLN A 192 29.50 -3.12 -9.53
CA GLN A 192 28.35 -2.63 -10.28
C GLN A 192 27.11 -2.82 -9.39
N SER A 193 26.46 -1.73 -9.00
CA SER A 193 25.25 -1.86 -8.18
C SER A 193 24.17 -2.48 -9.06
N MET A 194 23.57 -3.57 -8.58
CA MET A 194 22.51 -4.23 -9.33
C MET A 194 21.25 -3.36 -9.33
N PRO A 195 20.47 -3.36 -10.42
CA PRO A 195 19.19 -2.65 -10.45
C PRO A 195 18.30 -3.13 -9.31
N GLN A 196 17.60 -2.20 -8.68
CA GLN A 196 16.74 -2.48 -7.53
C GLN A 196 15.29 -2.13 -7.84
N VAL A 197 14.39 -2.73 -7.10
CA VAL A 197 13.00 -2.30 -7.02
C VAL A 197 12.70 -1.91 -5.58
N GLN A 198 12.00 -0.81 -5.40
CA GLN A 198 11.46 -0.42 -4.11
C GLN A 198 9.95 -0.61 -4.12
N ILE A 199 9.44 -1.30 -3.10
CA ILE A 199 8.01 -1.41 -2.80
C ILE A 199 7.72 -0.54 -1.59
N GLN A 200 6.68 0.26 -1.68
CA GLN A 200 6.25 1.16 -0.60
C GLN A 200 4.75 1.00 -0.34
N LEU A 201 4.40 1.03 0.95
CA LEU A 201 3.08 1.33 1.45
C LEU A 201 3.17 2.72 2.07
N GLN A 202 2.55 3.70 1.43
CA GLN A 202 2.34 5.02 2.00
C GLN A 202 0.92 5.09 2.54
N HIS A 203 0.72 5.77 3.65
CA HIS A 203 -0.62 6.02 4.14
C HIS A 203 -0.75 7.37 4.83
N PHE A 204 -1.93 7.97 4.74
CA PHE A 204 -2.33 9.05 5.62
C PHE A 204 -3.71 8.78 6.23
N ARG A 205 -3.98 9.42 7.36
CA ARG A 205 -5.26 9.37 8.08
C ARG A 205 -5.57 10.73 8.67
N CYS A 206 -6.85 11.07 8.72
CA CYS A 206 -7.30 12.37 9.21
C CYS A 206 -8.69 12.27 9.85
N ASN A 207 -9.13 13.40 10.41
CA ASN A 207 -10.53 13.67 10.68
C ASN A 207 -11.05 14.66 9.61
N PRO A 208 -11.79 14.19 8.60
CA PRO A 208 -12.31 15.06 7.54
C PRO A 208 -13.27 16.16 8.02
N GLN A 209 -13.88 15.98 9.18
CA GLN A 209 -14.95 16.85 9.71
C GLN A 209 -14.44 17.91 10.68
N LYS A 210 -13.37 17.64 11.42
CA LYS A 210 -12.76 18.56 12.39
C LYS A 210 -11.25 18.59 12.24
N ASN A 211 -10.64 19.76 12.32
CA ASN A 211 -9.19 19.92 12.27
C ASN A 211 -8.52 19.50 13.60
N VAL A 212 -8.59 18.21 13.90
CA VAL A 212 -8.02 17.56 15.09
C VAL A 212 -7.30 16.29 14.68
N PRO A 213 -6.33 15.80 15.47
CA PRO A 213 -5.70 14.51 15.22
C PRO A 213 -6.72 13.39 15.05
N SER A 214 -6.37 12.41 14.23
CA SER A 214 -7.21 11.23 14.00
C SER A 214 -7.41 10.45 15.31
N VAL A 215 -8.59 9.86 15.50
CA VAL A 215 -8.83 8.95 16.64
C VAL A 215 -7.91 7.73 16.64
N ALA A 216 -7.29 7.43 15.49
CA ALA A 216 -6.30 6.37 15.35
C ALA A 216 -4.98 6.62 16.12
N GLU A 217 -4.69 7.89 16.50
CA GLU A 217 -3.45 8.23 17.20
C GLU A 217 -3.35 7.61 18.60
N TYR A 218 -4.48 7.31 19.25
CA TYR A 218 -4.48 6.64 20.56
C TYR A 218 -3.92 5.20 20.52
N ILE A 219 -3.74 4.63 19.32
CA ILE A 219 -3.22 3.27 19.10
C ILE A 219 -2.09 3.24 18.06
N GLU A 220 -1.26 4.29 18.02
CA GLU A 220 -0.15 4.45 17.06
C GLU A 220 0.79 3.24 17.02
N ARG A 221 1.24 2.72 18.17
CA ARG A 221 2.14 1.55 18.23
C ARG A 221 1.52 0.29 17.64
N PHE A 222 0.21 0.11 17.82
CA PHE A 222 -0.52 -0.98 17.18
C PHE A 222 -0.56 -0.79 15.66
N HIS A 223 -0.84 0.44 15.19
CA HIS A 223 -0.82 0.77 13.77
C HIS A 223 0.54 0.50 13.12
N TYR A 224 1.64 0.85 13.78
CA TYR A 224 3.00 0.54 13.31
C TYR A 224 3.20 -0.96 13.04
N VAL A 225 2.96 -1.80 14.06
CA VAL A 225 3.16 -3.26 13.94
C VAL A 225 2.23 -3.83 12.89
N TYR A 226 0.98 -3.37 12.89
CA TYR A 226 -0.05 -3.84 12.00
C TYR A 226 0.23 -3.49 10.52
N ALA A 227 0.67 -2.26 10.24
CA ALA A 227 1.03 -1.81 8.90
C ALA A 227 2.22 -2.60 8.34
N LYS A 228 3.28 -2.82 9.13
CA LYS A 228 4.42 -3.65 8.72
C LYS A 228 4.00 -5.11 8.48
N ALA A 229 3.11 -5.66 9.29
CA ALA A 229 2.61 -7.02 9.13
C ALA A 229 1.75 -7.17 7.86
N LEU A 230 0.88 -6.20 7.55
CA LEU A 230 0.15 -6.19 6.28
C LEU A 230 1.08 -6.04 5.08
N PHE A 231 2.06 -5.13 5.16
CA PHE A 231 3.07 -4.96 4.13
C PHE A 231 3.83 -6.27 3.86
N ALA A 232 4.22 -6.99 4.91
CA ALA A 232 4.91 -8.27 4.78
C ALA A 232 4.07 -9.35 4.05
N ASN A 233 2.74 -9.38 4.23
CA ASN A 233 1.87 -10.26 3.43
C ASN A 233 1.81 -9.84 1.96
N GLY A 234 1.76 -8.53 1.68
CA GLY A 234 1.82 -8.01 0.32
C GLY A 234 3.11 -8.44 -0.38
N VAL A 235 4.26 -8.23 0.27
CA VAL A 235 5.57 -8.67 -0.23
C VAL A 235 5.64 -10.19 -0.41
N GLN A 236 5.10 -10.96 0.55
CA GLN A 236 5.10 -12.42 0.48
C GLN A 236 4.31 -12.92 -0.74
N SER A 237 3.18 -12.29 -1.07
CA SER A 237 2.40 -12.65 -2.26
C SER A 237 3.04 -12.18 -3.57
N LEU A 238 3.86 -11.13 -3.52
CA LEU A 238 4.59 -10.62 -4.68
C LEU A 238 5.80 -11.49 -5.04
N LEU A 239 6.51 -12.00 -4.03
CA LEU A 239 7.81 -12.69 -4.17
C LEU A 239 7.76 -14.20 -3.92
N GLY A 240 6.59 -14.74 -3.57
CA GLY A 240 6.38 -16.12 -3.13
C GLY A 240 5.67 -17.01 -4.13
#